data_AF-A0A0S8D163-F1
#
_entry.id   AF-A0A0S8D163-F1
#
_cell.length_a   1.000
_cell.length_b   1.000
_cell.length_c   1.000
_cell.angle_alpha   90.00
_cell.angle_beta   90.00
_cell.angle_gamma   90.00
#
_symmetry.space_group_name_H-M   'P 1'
#
loop_
_entity.id
_entity.type
_entity.pdbx_description
1 polymer ?
#
loop_
_entity_poly.entity_id
_entity_poly.type
_entity_poly.pdbx_seq_one_letter_code
_entity_poly.pdbx_strand_id
1 'polypeptide(L)' 'MTKRIVIGISGASGVIYGIKMLSLLQEKDFQTHLIISESGRQNIEIETSH' A
#
# COMPACT_ATOMS: atom_id res chain seq x y z
N MET A 1 -7.91 17.55 -12.24
CA MET A 1 -7.04 17.94 -11.12
C MET A 1 -6.67 16.65 -10.40
N THR A 2 -5.50 16.09 -10.68
CA THR A 2 -5.05 14.83 -10.06
C THR A 2 -4.89 15.01 -8.57
N LYS A 3 -5.56 14.15 -7.78
CA LYS A 3 -5.48 14.20 -6.31
C LYS A 3 -4.18 13.51 -5.86
N ARG A 4 -3.56 14.00 -4.78
CA ARG A 4 -2.29 13.44 -4.27
C ARG A 4 -2.51 12.86 -2.87
N ILE A 5 -1.94 11.68 -2.63
CA ILE A 5 -2.03 10.99 -1.34
C ILE A 5 -0.70 10.31 -0.98
N VAL A 6 -0.31 10.42 0.28
CA VAL A 6 0.83 9.68 0.86
C VAL A 6 0.27 8.49 1.64
N ILE A 7 0.83 7.32 1.42
CA ILE A 7 0.40 6.08 2.06
C ILE A 7 1.59 5.47 2.80
N GLY A 8 1.44 5.28 4.10
CA GLY A 8 2.39 4.56 4.95
C GLY A 8 1.91 3.14 5.23
N ILE A 9 2.71 2.12 4.89
CA ILE A 9 2.49 0.72 5.30
C ILE A 9 3.56 0.38 6.35
N SER A 10 3.12 0.09 7.58
CA SER A 10 3.99 -0.38 8.66
C SER A 10 3.94 -1.91 8.78
N GLY A 11 4.53 -2.47 9.84
CA GLY A 11 4.57 -3.92 10.12
C GLY A 11 3.33 -4.49 10.83
N ALA A 12 2.17 -3.85 10.70
CA ALA A 12 0.92 -4.44 11.21
C ALA A 12 0.46 -5.59 10.30
N SER A 13 -0.31 -6.53 10.86
CA SER A 13 -1.01 -7.54 10.06
C SER A 13 -2.11 -6.91 9.20
N GLY A 14 -2.49 -7.56 8.11
CA GLY A 14 -3.51 -7.07 7.18
C GLY A 14 -2.93 -6.21 6.06
N VAL A 15 -1.68 -6.46 5.66
CA VAL A 15 -1.01 -5.68 4.60
C VAL A 15 -1.76 -5.72 3.26
N ILE A 16 -2.58 -6.75 3.05
CA ILE A 16 -3.48 -6.89 1.90
C ILE A 16 -4.43 -5.69 1.72
N TYR A 17 -4.83 -5.01 2.80
CA TYR A 17 -5.66 -3.81 2.70
C TYR A 17 -4.90 -2.63 2.08
N GLY A 18 -3.61 -2.48 2.43
CA GLY A 18 -2.73 -1.48 1.84
C GLY A 18 -2.52 -1.73 0.34
N ILE A 19 -2.26 -2.99 -0.03
CA ILE A 19 -2.12 -3.40 -1.44
C ILE A 19 -3.42 -3.12 -2.21
N LYS A 20 -4.58 -3.55 -1.68
CA LYS A 20 -5.87 -3.34 -2.34
C LYS A 20 -6.21 -1.85 -2.48
N MET A 21 -5.89 -1.04 -1.47
CA MET A 21 -6.08 0.41 -1.54
C MET A 21 -5.22 1.03 -2.65
N LEU A 22 -3.94 0.63 -2.77
CA LEU A 22 -3.06 1.11 -3.84
C LEU A 22 -3.61 0.76 -5.23
N SER A 23 -4.05 -0.49 -5.44
CA SER A 23 -4.66 -0.91 -6.71
C SER A 23 -5.92 -0.08 -7.05
N LEU A 24 -6.79 0.13 -6.07
CA LEU A 24 -8.00 0.94 -6.27
C LEU A 24 -7.68 2.41 -6.54
N LEU A 25 -6.66 2.97 -5.89
CA LEU A 25 -6.25 4.36 -6.12
C LEU A 25 -5.57 4.54 -7.47
N GLN A 26 -4.85 3.54 -7.97
CA GLN A 26 -4.29 3.54 -9.32
C GLN A 26 -5.38 3.56 -10.40
N GLU A 27 -6.51 2.91 -10.18
CA GLU A 27 -7.69 2.96 -11.07
C GLU A 27 -8.42 4.31 -11.01
N LYS A 28 -8.09 5.16 -10.03
CA LYS A 28 -8.62 6.52 -9.88
C LYS A 28 -7.55 7.53 -10.28
N ASP A 29 -7.93 8.77 -10.56
CA ASP A 29 -7.00 9.87 -10.89
C ASP A 29 -6.27 10.38 -9.61
N PHE A 30 -5.62 9.46 -8.89
CA PHE A 30 -4.78 9.73 -7.73
C PHE A 30 -3.31 9.43 -8.04
N GLN A 31 -2.43 10.35 -7.63
CA GLN A 31 -1.01 10.11 -7.54
C GLN A 31 -0.67 9.68 -6.11
N THR A 32 -0.11 8.49 -5.97
CA THR A 32 0.26 7.90 -4.68
C THR A 32 1.77 8.01 -4.44
N HIS A 33 2.17 8.41 -3.24
CA HIS A 33 3.53 8.26 -2.73
C HIS A 33 3.53 7.22 -1.61
N LEU A 34 4.11 6.04 -1.87
CA LEU A 34 4.16 4.93 -0.91
C LEU A 34 5.44 5.02 -0.07
N ILE A 35 5.28 4.90 1.25
CA ILE A 35 6.35 4.67 2.22
C ILE A 35 6.03 3.35 2.90
N ILE A 36 6.99 2.42 2.92
CA ILE A 36 6.82 1.10 3.55
C ILE A 36 8.00 0.79 4.47
N SER A 37 7.73 0.29 5.67
CA SER A 37 8.78 -0.17 6.58
C SER A 37 9.27 -1.57 6.18
N GLU A 38 10.45 -1.97 6.66
CA GLU A 38 10.98 -3.31 6.40
C GLU A 38 10.02 -4.41 6.89
N SER A 39 9.44 -4.26 8.08
CA SER A 39 8.43 -5.20 8.59
C SER A 39 7.15 -5.22 7.74
N GLY A 40 6.74 -4.07 7.18
CA GLY A 40 5.63 -4.03 6.23
C GLY A 40 5.93 -4.81 4.96
N ARG A 41 7.16 -4.71 4.45
CA ARG A 41 7.64 -5.49 3.29
C ARG A 41 7.65 -6.99 3.59
N GLN A 42 8.13 -7.39 4.75
CA GLN A 42 8.11 -8.79 5.21
C GLN A 42 6.69 -9.33 5.30
N ASN A 43 5.74 -8.54 5.83
CA ASN A 43 4.35 -8.97 5.93
C ASN A 43 3.72 -9.22 4.56
N ILE A 44 4.14 -8.51 3.49
CA ILE A 44 3.66 -8.79 2.12
C ILE A 44 4.02 -10.22 1.71
N GLU A 45 5.27 -10.62 1.94
CA GLU A 45 5.79 -11.95 1.62
C GLU A 45 5.16 -13.05 2.50
N ILE A 46 4.82 -12.73 3.76
CA ILE A 46 4.25 -13.67 4.73
C ILE A 46 2.74 -13.86 4.54
N GLU A 47 1.99 -12.77 4.35
CA GLU A 47 0.52 -12.78 4.42
C GLU A 47 -0.15 -12.82 3.04
N THR A 48 0.60 -12.58 1.96
CA THR A 48 0.04 -12.41 0.61
C THR A 48 0.84 -13.15 -0.45
N SER A 49 0.33 -13.18 -1.68
CA SER A 49 1.00 -13.82 -2.84
C SER A 49 1.70 -12.81 -3.76
N HIS A 50 2.13 -11.66 -3.23
CA HIS A 50 2.82 -10.59 -3.98
C HIS A 50 4.32 -10.57 -3.67
#